data_AF-A0A7S0SP32-F1
#
_entry.id   AF-A0A7S0SP32-F1
#
_cell.length_a   1.000
_cell.length_b   1.000
_cell.length_c   1.000
_cell.angle_alpha   90.00
_cell.angle_beta   90.00
_cell.angle_gamma   90.00
#
_symmetry.space_group_name_H-M   'P 1'
#
loop_
_entity.id
_entity.type
_entity.pdbx_description
1 polymer ?
#
loop_
_entity_poly.entity_id
_entity_poly.type
_entity_poly.pdbx_seq_one_letter_code
_entity_poly.pdbx_strand_id
1 'polypeptide(L)'
;TVVGKSVALPDLPPETSGAAAIPDLVVTCRVCQRAYAKYTCPRCFTRYCALSCYKTHNGRCVESFHGDNLGDAMKGLTVEDEEKKRMTEILAKYARQDEDGDEERDAEDDDDGDDDDDDDANDGGEGDTATGVCVLSEAVLEKLARGEDLLPEDLTPAER
;
A
#
# COMPACT_ATOMS: atom_id res chain seq x y z
N THR A 1 58.24 68.60 16.32
CA THR A 1 57.29 69.22 15.37
C THR A 1 57.04 68.20 14.29
N VAL A 2 55.81 67.65 14.24
CA VAL A 2 54.99 67.15 13.11
C VAL A 2 55.71 66.43 11.94
N VAL A 3 55.29 65.30 11.36
CA VAL A 3 53.97 64.68 11.13
C VAL A 3 54.19 63.18 10.93
N GLY A 4 53.47 62.33 11.68
CA GLY A 4 53.30 60.92 11.33
C GLY A 4 52.33 60.80 10.15
N LYS A 5 52.79 60.24 9.03
CA LYS A 5 51.99 60.05 7.81
C LYS A 5 51.37 58.66 7.86
N SER A 6 50.15 58.56 8.37
CA SER A 6 49.30 57.39 8.26
C SER A 6 48.87 57.22 6.81
N VAL A 7 49.39 56.20 6.13
CA VAL A 7 48.90 55.76 4.83
C VAL A 7 47.71 54.83 5.09
N ALA A 8 46.53 55.26 4.65
CA ALA A 8 45.32 54.46 4.68
C ALA A 8 45.45 53.27 3.71
N LEU A 9 45.24 52.06 4.21
CA LEU A 9 44.98 50.88 3.39
C LEU A 9 43.62 51.06 2.68
N PRO A 10 43.47 50.70 1.40
CA PRO A 10 42.17 50.70 0.75
C PRO A 10 41.31 49.57 1.34
N ASP A 11 40.11 49.97 1.74
CA ASP A 11 39.02 49.11 2.22
C ASP A 11 38.70 48.04 1.16
N LEU A 12 38.99 46.78 1.49
CA LEU A 12 38.64 45.63 0.66
C LEU A 12 37.11 45.44 0.75
N PRO A 13 36.39 45.29 -0.38
CA PRO A 13 34.93 45.15 -0.34
C PRO A 13 34.53 43.91 0.45
N PRO A 14 33.35 43.93 1.12
CA PRO A 14 32.86 42.78 1.86
C PRO A 14 32.70 41.61 0.90
N GLU A 15 33.31 40.48 1.28
CA GLU A 15 33.25 39.23 0.53
C GLU A 15 31.78 38.82 0.42
N THR A 16 31.18 39.14 -0.74
CA THR A 16 29.86 38.64 -1.06
C THR A 16 30.00 37.13 -1.15
N SER A 17 29.40 36.46 -0.18
CA SER A 17 29.13 35.03 -0.13
C SER A 17 28.49 34.60 -1.46
N GLY A 18 29.35 34.30 -2.42
CA GLY A 18 29.03 33.73 -3.71
C GLY A 18 29.49 32.30 -3.65
N ALA A 19 28.75 31.46 -2.91
CA ALA A 19 28.74 30.05 -3.22
C ALA A 19 28.37 29.97 -4.69
N ALA A 20 29.36 29.73 -5.54
CA ALA A 20 29.15 29.39 -6.94
C ALA A 20 28.29 28.13 -6.90
N ALA A 21 26.98 28.33 -6.98
CA ALA A 21 26.02 27.27 -7.12
C ALA A 21 26.41 26.57 -8.41
N ILE A 22 26.99 25.38 -8.27
CA ILE A 22 26.95 24.36 -9.32
C ILE A 22 25.51 24.42 -9.83
N PRO A 23 25.24 24.67 -11.12
CA PRO A 23 23.87 24.72 -11.58
C PRO A 23 23.25 23.40 -11.18
N ASP A 24 22.39 23.44 -10.16
CA ASP A 24 21.57 22.32 -9.75
C ASP A 24 20.87 21.93 -11.04
N LEU A 25 21.29 20.80 -11.61
CA LEU A 25 20.92 20.45 -12.97
C LEU A 25 19.43 20.15 -12.89
N VAL A 26 18.60 21.17 -13.10
CA VAL A 26 17.21 21.16 -12.72
C VAL A 26 16.53 20.03 -13.49
N VAL A 27 16.32 18.89 -12.83
CA VAL A 27 15.85 17.71 -13.53
C VAL A 27 14.35 17.71 -13.56
N THR A 28 13.75 17.82 -14.74
CA THR A 28 12.30 17.78 -14.92
C THR A 28 11.77 16.35 -14.80
N CYS A 29 10.55 16.20 -14.25
CA CYS A 29 9.81 14.94 -14.24
C CYS A 29 9.64 14.39 -15.65
N ARG A 30 10.10 13.16 -15.91
CA ARG A 30 9.98 12.52 -17.23
C ARG A 30 8.56 12.07 -17.57
N VAL A 31 7.69 11.96 -16.57
CA VAL A 31 6.32 11.46 -16.71
C VAL A 31 5.38 12.60 -17.10
N CYS A 32 5.29 13.65 -16.29
CA CYS A 32 4.35 14.75 -16.54
C CYS A 32 4.99 15.99 -17.17
N GLN A 33 6.33 16.13 -17.12
CA GLN A 33 7.08 17.27 -17.66
C GLN A 33 6.64 18.67 -17.16
N ARG A 34 5.83 18.73 -16.10
CA ARG A 34 5.27 19.99 -15.55
C ARG A 34 5.99 20.50 -14.30
N ALA A 35 6.75 19.63 -13.65
CA ALA A 35 7.40 19.91 -12.37
C ALA A 35 8.79 19.31 -12.31
N TYR A 36 9.60 19.80 -11.39
CA TYR A 36 10.90 19.22 -11.08
C TYR A 36 10.73 17.83 -10.47
N ALA A 37 11.59 16.92 -10.89
CA ALA A 37 11.66 15.58 -10.35
C ALA A 37 12.22 15.63 -8.93
N LYS A 38 11.49 15.02 -8.00
CA LYS A 38 11.87 14.89 -6.59
C LYS A 38 12.48 13.51 -6.29
N TYR A 39 12.13 12.52 -7.10
CA TYR A 39 12.43 11.12 -6.85
C TYR A 39 12.92 10.42 -8.14
N THR A 40 13.59 9.28 -7.95
CA THR A 40 14.11 8.44 -9.04
C THR A 40 13.73 6.98 -8.80
N CYS A 41 13.17 6.31 -9.81
CA CYS A 41 12.82 4.90 -9.73
C CYS A 41 14.10 4.03 -9.66
N PRO A 42 14.28 3.15 -8.66
CA PRO A 42 15.51 2.37 -8.49
C PRO A 42 15.71 1.29 -9.57
N ARG A 43 14.64 0.88 -10.27
CA ARG A 43 14.71 -0.17 -11.29
C ARG A 43 15.08 0.37 -12.67
N CYS A 44 14.44 1.47 -13.07
CA CYS A 44 14.56 2.02 -14.43
C CYS A 44 15.17 3.42 -14.49
N PHE A 45 15.55 3.98 -13.33
CA PHE A 45 16.15 5.32 -13.20
C PHE A 45 15.29 6.48 -13.74
N THR A 46 14.00 6.24 -13.97
CA THR A 46 13.07 7.28 -14.39
C THR A 46 12.83 8.26 -13.23
N ARG A 47 12.96 9.55 -13.53
CA ARG A 47 12.80 10.64 -12.57
C ARG A 47 11.38 11.19 -12.60
N TYR A 48 10.77 11.36 -11.42
CA TYR A 48 9.38 11.75 -11.26
C TYR A 48 9.17 12.75 -10.12
N CYS A 49 8.07 13.51 -10.16
CA CYS A 49 7.79 14.57 -9.18
C CYS A 49 6.94 14.12 -7.98
N ALA A 50 6.06 13.14 -8.16
CA ALA A 50 5.06 12.74 -7.17
C ALA A 50 4.59 11.29 -7.37
N LEU A 51 3.84 10.77 -6.39
CA LEU A 51 3.28 9.41 -6.42
C LEU A 51 2.40 9.15 -7.65
N SER A 52 1.62 10.14 -8.11
CA SER A 52 0.81 10.02 -9.32
C SER A 52 1.66 9.70 -10.56
N CYS A 53 2.84 10.32 -10.67
CA CYS A 53 3.80 10.04 -11.73
C CYS A 53 4.51 8.70 -11.51
N TYR A 54 4.74 8.29 -10.26
CA TYR A 54 5.24 6.96 -9.96
C TYR A 54 4.26 5.86 -10.40
N LYS A 55 2.97 6.00 -10.12
CA LYS A 55 1.97 4.98 -10.50
C LYS A 55 1.81 4.83 -12.02
N THR A 56 2.15 5.86 -12.80
CA THR A 56 1.89 5.92 -14.25
C THR A 56 3.14 5.74 -15.13
N HIS A 57 4.36 5.79 -14.58
CA HIS A 57 5.58 5.77 -15.40
C HIS A 57 5.85 4.44 -16.12
N ASN A 58 5.70 3.30 -15.43
CA ASN A 58 5.94 1.96 -15.98
C ASN A 58 5.25 0.91 -15.09
N GLY A 59 4.22 0.24 -15.62
CA GLY A 59 3.47 -0.78 -14.89
C GLY A 59 4.34 -1.89 -14.29
N ARG A 60 5.35 -2.37 -15.02
CA ARG A 60 6.26 -3.41 -14.50
C ARG A 60 7.05 -2.96 -13.28
N CYS A 61 7.49 -1.69 -13.25
CA CYS A 61 8.24 -1.18 -12.09
C CYS A 61 7.37 -1.06 -10.85
N VAL A 62 6.09 -0.72 -11.05
CA VAL A 62 5.09 -0.58 -9.99
C VAL A 62 4.68 -1.96 -9.48
N GLU A 63 4.25 -2.87 -10.35
CA GLU A 63 3.86 -4.23 -10.00
C GLU A 63 4.97 -4.99 -9.29
N SER A 64 6.18 -4.98 -9.85
CA SER A 64 7.29 -5.68 -9.19
C SER A 64 7.63 -5.05 -7.84
N PHE A 65 7.43 -3.74 -7.63
CA PHE A 65 7.64 -3.14 -6.31
C PHE A 65 6.60 -3.62 -5.30
N HIS A 66 5.34 -3.71 -5.72
CA HIS A 66 4.30 -4.25 -4.85
C HIS A 66 4.52 -5.73 -4.55
N GLY A 67 4.84 -6.54 -5.56
CA GLY A 67 5.12 -7.96 -5.40
C GLY A 67 6.37 -8.25 -4.56
N ASP A 68 7.48 -7.56 -4.84
CA ASP A 68 8.72 -7.73 -4.08
C ASP A 68 8.52 -7.30 -2.62
N ASN A 69 7.83 -6.18 -2.37
CA ASN A 69 7.61 -5.69 -1.01
C ASN A 69 6.66 -6.60 -0.20
N LEU A 70 5.63 -7.14 -0.84
CA LEU A 70 4.75 -8.13 -0.20
C LEU A 70 5.49 -9.44 0.05
N GLY A 71 6.24 -9.92 -0.94
CA GLY A 71 7.05 -11.12 -0.82
C GLY A 71 8.08 -10.98 0.28
N ASP A 72 8.75 -9.83 0.38
CA ASP A 72 9.74 -9.56 1.43
C ASP A 72 9.09 -9.45 2.82
N ALA A 73 7.92 -8.83 2.92
CA ALA A 73 7.16 -8.78 4.18
C ALA A 73 6.67 -10.16 4.64
N MET A 74 6.39 -11.08 3.71
CA MET A 74 6.01 -12.46 4.03
C MET A 74 7.20 -13.38 4.28
N LYS A 75 8.42 -13.03 3.83
CA LYS A 75 9.61 -13.84 4.09
C LYS A 75 9.85 -13.92 5.59
N GLY A 76 9.84 -15.15 6.11
CA GLY A 76 10.08 -15.42 7.53
C GLY A 76 8.81 -15.51 8.38
N LEU A 77 7.63 -15.22 7.83
CA LEU A 77 6.35 -15.56 8.45
C LEU A 77 5.98 -16.98 8.02
N THR A 78 6.46 -17.98 8.76
CA THR A 78 6.04 -19.37 8.61
C THR A 78 5.21 -19.77 9.81
N VAL A 79 4.08 -20.40 9.57
CA VAL A 79 3.22 -20.97 10.61
C VAL A 79 3.58 -22.43 10.78
N GLU A 80 3.68 -22.91 12.02
CA GLU A 80 3.92 -24.33 12.31
C GLU A 80 2.75 -25.18 11.79
N ASP A 81 3.04 -26.42 11.37
CA ASP A 81 2.04 -27.30 10.78
C ASP A 81 0.83 -27.55 11.70
N GLU A 82 1.05 -27.52 13.02
CA GLU A 82 -0.01 -27.70 14.02
C GLU A 82 -0.97 -26.50 14.07
N GLU A 83 -0.45 -25.27 14.02
CA GLU A 83 -1.28 -24.06 14.02
C GLU A 83 -2.06 -23.94 12.71
N LYS A 84 -1.42 -24.26 11.59
CA LYS A 84 -2.11 -24.37 10.28
C LYS A 84 -3.25 -25.39 10.35
N LYS A 85 -3.03 -26.55 10.98
CA LYS A 85 -4.05 -27.58 11.14
C LYS A 85 -5.23 -27.08 11.98
N ARG A 86 -4.98 -26.41 13.11
CA ARG A 86 -6.04 -25.80 13.94
C ARG A 86 -6.86 -24.78 13.15
N MET A 87 -6.19 -23.92 12.38
CA MET A 87 -6.88 -22.96 11.51
C MET A 87 -7.77 -23.67 10.48
N THR A 88 -7.26 -24.70 9.80
CA THR A 88 -8.07 -25.45 8.82
C THR A 88 -9.25 -26.21 9.45
N GLU A 89 -9.10 -26.68 10.70
CA GLU A 89 -10.16 -27.36 11.44
C GLU A 89 -11.29 -26.39 11.81
N ILE A 90 -10.93 -25.18 12.26
CA ILE A 90 -11.89 -24.11 12.53
C ILE A 90 -12.67 -23.77 11.25
N LEU A 91 -11.98 -23.55 10.12
CA LEU A 91 -12.62 -23.25 8.84
C LEU A 91 -13.56 -24.38 8.39
N ALA A 92 -13.15 -25.64 8.57
CA ALA A 92 -13.98 -26.80 8.24
C ALA A 92 -15.23 -26.91 9.14
N LYS A 93 -15.16 -26.46 10.40
CA LYS A 93 -16.31 -26.42 11.30
C LYS A 93 -17.36 -25.41 10.83
N TYR A 94 -16.94 -24.22 10.41
CA TYR A 94 -17.86 -23.19 9.91
C TYR A 94 -18.51 -23.60 8.59
N ALA A 95 -17.74 -24.16 7.65
CA ALA A 95 -18.31 -24.63 6.38
C ALA A 95 -19.45 -25.64 6.59
N ARG A 96 -19.27 -26.61 7.49
CA ARG A 96 -20.33 -27.59 7.84
C ARG A 96 -21.55 -26.92 8.48
N GLN A 97 -21.31 -25.93 9.34
CA GLN A 97 -22.38 -25.22 10.03
C GLN A 97 -23.22 -24.33 9.10
N ASP A 98 -22.64 -23.86 7.99
CA ASP A 98 -23.36 -23.13 6.94
C ASP A 98 -24.15 -24.07 6.00
N GLU A 99 -23.72 -25.33 5.86
CA GLU A 99 -24.42 -26.39 5.13
C GLU A 99 -25.61 -26.95 5.96
N ASP A 100 -25.50 -26.98 7.28
CA ASP A 100 -26.47 -27.55 8.23
C ASP A 100 -27.39 -26.48 8.86
N GLY A 101 -27.98 -25.64 8.01
CA GLY A 101 -28.97 -24.63 8.40
C GLY A 101 -30.41 -25.14 8.52
N ASP A 102 -30.67 -26.24 9.26
CA ASP A 102 -31.91 -26.48 10.01
C ASP A 102 -31.73 -27.73 10.93
N GLU A 103 -32.30 -27.67 12.13
CA GLU A 103 -32.41 -28.74 13.14
C GLU A 103 -31.29 -28.86 14.21
N GLU A 104 -31.61 -28.27 15.38
CA GLU A 104 -31.07 -28.51 16.74
C GLU A 104 -29.67 -27.95 17.10
N ARG A 105 -29.64 -26.67 17.51
CA ARG A 105 -28.66 -26.20 18.50
C ARG A 105 -29.24 -26.40 19.91
N ASP A 106 -28.67 -27.38 20.62
CA ASP A 106 -28.72 -27.49 22.07
C ASP A 106 -28.19 -26.18 22.67
N ALA A 107 -28.99 -25.60 23.58
CA ALA A 107 -28.77 -24.30 24.17
C ALA A 107 -28.05 -24.46 25.50
N GLU A 108 -26.72 -24.45 25.53
CA GLU A 108 -25.95 -24.16 26.75
C GLU A 108 -24.55 -23.66 26.32
N ASP A 109 -24.22 -22.37 26.50
CA ASP A 109 -23.06 -21.93 27.30
C ASP A 109 -22.96 -20.39 27.37
N ASP A 110 -22.45 -19.94 28.52
CA ASP A 110 -22.68 -18.72 29.29
C ASP A 110 -22.63 -17.31 28.66
N ASP A 111 -23.46 -16.48 29.29
CA ASP A 111 -23.46 -15.02 29.41
C ASP A 111 -22.17 -14.52 30.07
N ASP A 112 -21.44 -13.62 29.40
CA ASP A 112 -20.61 -12.61 30.05
C ASP A 112 -20.83 -11.30 29.29
N GLY A 113 -21.84 -10.56 29.74
CA GLY A 113 -22.05 -9.17 29.36
C GLY A 113 -20.96 -8.28 29.95
N ASP A 114 -20.29 -7.53 29.09
CA ASP A 114 -19.64 -6.27 29.45
C ASP A 114 -19.97 -5.27 28.34
N ASP A 115 -21.04 -4.50 28.57
CA ASP A 115 -21.34 -3.26 27.86
C ASP A 115 -20.36 -2.19 28.38
N ASP A 116 -19.45 -1.73 27.54
CA ASP A 116 -18.92 -0.37 27.64
C ASP A 116 -19.13 0.32 26.29
N ASP A 117 -20.11 1.23 26.29
CA ASP A 117 -20.36 2.25 25.29
C ASP A 117 -19.10 3.12 25.10
N ASP A 118 -18.62 3.24 23.87
CA ASP A 118 -17.92 4.45 23.43
C ASP A 118 -18.42 4.83 22.03
N ASP A 119 -19.37 5.76 22.02
CA ASP A 119 -19.82 6.53 20.86
C ASP A 119 -18.65 7.38 20.32
N ASP A 120 -17.96 6.92 19.27
CA ASP A 120 -17.18 7.83 18.41
C ASP A 120 -17.89 7.99 17.05
N ALA A 121 -18.73 9.02 17.01
CA ALA A 121 -19.27 9.55 15.78
C ALA A 121 -18.16 10.21 14.97
N ASN A 122 -17.58 9.47 14.01
CA ASN A 122 -16.83 10.08 12.91
C ASN A 122 -17.40 9.74 11.53
N ASP A 123 -18.15 10.73 11.06
CA ASP A 123 -18.59 11.04 9.70
C ASP A 123 -17.41 11.02 8.67
N GLY A 124 -17.67 10.45 7.50
CA GLY A 124 -16.91 10.71 6.28
C GLY A 124 -16.26 9.49 5.59
N GLY A 125 -17.05 8.76 4.79
CA GLY A 125 -16.51 7.73 3.90
C GLY A 125 -17.57 7.01 3.07
N GLU A 126 -18.11 7.68 2.04
CA GLU A 126 -18.89 7.06 0.98
C GLU A 126 -18.04 6.05 0.18
N GLY A 127 -18.11 4.78 0.58
CA GLY A 127 -17.64 3.63 -0.16
C GLY A 127 -18.72 2.56 -0.05
N ASP A 128 -19.24 2.12 -1.19
CA ASP A 128 -20.30 1.13 -1.39
C ASP A 128 -20.06 -0.14 -0.55
N THR A 129 -20.53 -0.14 0.70
CA THR A 129 -20.66 -1.33 1.54
C THR A 129 -22.01 -1.95 1.24
N ALA A 130 -22.14 -2.52 0.04
CA ALA A 130 -23.03 -3.65 -0.12
C ALA A 130 -22.35 -4.81 0.62
N THR A 131 -23.09 -5.42 1.55
CA THR A 131 -23.02 -6.82 1.97
C THR A 131 -22.02 -7.63 1.16
N GLY A 132 -21.15 -8.43 1.79
CA GLY A 132 -20.22 -9.35 1.13
C GLY A 132 -20.91 -10.33 0.17
N VAL A 133 -21.40 -9.81 -0.95
CA VAL A 133 -21.96 -10.50 -2.08
C VAL A 133 -20.74 -10.95 -2.83
N CYS A 134 -20.49 -12.25 -2.74
CA CYS A 134 -19.67 -12.92 -3.71
C CYS A 134 -20.19 -12.55 -5.11
N VAL A 135 -19.43 -11.72 -5.82
CA VAL A 135 -19.77 -11.30 -7.20
C VAL A 135 -19.57 -12.47 -8.17
N LEU A 136 -18.83 -13.51 -7.75
CA LEU A 136 -18.65 -14.72 -8.54
C LEU A 136 -19.99 -15.45 -8.68
N SER A 137 -20.26 -15.86 -9.90
CA SER A 137 -21.38 -16.71 -10.25
C SER A 137 -21.26 -18.06 -9.54
N GLU A 138 -22.42 -18.68 -9.33
CA GLU A 138 -22.55 -20.01 -8.74
C GLU A 138 -21.68 -21.06 -9.45
N ALA A 139 -21.50 -20.93 -10.77
CA ALA A 139 -20.65 -21.81 -11.57
C ALA A 139 -19.15 -21.67 -11.24
N VAL A 140 -18.69 -20.46 -10.93
CA VAL A 140 -17.29 -20.19 -10.54
C VAL A 140 -17.04 -20.68 -9.12
N LEU A 141 -18.02 -20.50 -8.22
CA LEU A 141 -18.00 -21.05 -6.87
C LEU A 141 -17.94 -22.58 -6.86
N GLU A 142 -18.72 -23.25 -7.72
CA GLU A 142 -18.71 -24.71 -7.82
C GLU A 142 -17.36 -25.26 -8.33
N LYS A 143 -16.73 -24.57 -9.29
CA LYS A 143 -15.37 -24.91 -9.75
C LYS A 143 -14.34 -24.81 -8.62
N LEU A 144 -14.40 -23.75 -7.82
CA LEU A 144 -13.53 -23.57 -6.65
C LEU A 144 -13.77 -24.66 -5.60
N ALA A 145 -15.03 -25.00 -5.31
CA ALA A 145 -15.39 -26.05 -4.34
C ALA A 145 -14.86 -27.43 -4.75
N ARG A 146 -14.71 -27.68 -6.07
CA ARG A 146 -14.14 -28.92 -6.62
C ARG A 146 -12.61 -28.90 -6.70
N GLY A 147 -11.96 -27.80 -6.29
CA GLY A 147 -10.52 -27.63 -6.30
C GLY A 147 -9.92 -27.44 -7.70
N GLU A 148 -10.70 -26.96 -8.66
CA GLU A 148 -10.22 -26.62 -10.00
C GLU A 148 -9.61 -25.20 -10.02
N ASP A 149 -8.51 -25.02 -10.77
CA ASP A 149 -7.88 -23.71 -10.94
C ASP A 149 -8.72 -22.82 -11.86
N LEU A 150 -9.09 -21.61 -11.40
CA LEU A 150 -9.80 -20.63 -12.21
C LEU A 150 -8.83 -19.84 -13.09
N LEU A 151 -9.07 -19.86 -14.41
CA LEU A 151 -8.33 -19.03 -15.35
C LEU A 151 -9.01 -17.66 -15.51
N PRO A 152 -8.27 -16.61 -15.93
CA PRO A 152 -8.85 -15.28 -16.18
C PRO A 152 -9.95 -15.25 -17.25
N GLU A 153 -10.08 -16.34 -18.00
CA GLU A 153 -11.04 -16.57 -19.08
C GLU A 153 -12.39 -17.08 -18.55
N ASP A 154 -12.40 -17.64 -17.33
CA ASP A 154 -13.59 -18.18 -16.67
C ASP A 154 -14.43 -17.11 -15.96
N LEU A 155 -13.88 -15.90 -15.78
CA LEU A 155 -14.57 -14.77 -15.13
C LEU A 155 -15.24 -13.88 -16.18
N THR A 156 -16.55 -13.64 -16.03
CA THR A 156 -17.22 -12.62 -16.84
C THR A 156 -16.72 -11.22 -16.45
N PRO A 157 -16.90 -10.19 -17.31
CA PRO A 157 -16.46 -8.82 -16.99
C PRO A 157 -17.10 -8.22 -15.72
N ALA A 158 -18.22 -8.79 -15.28
CA ALA A 158 -18.87 -8.41 -14.02
C ALA A 158 -18.23 -9.10 -12.80
N GLU A 159 -17.52 -10.21 -13.00
CA GLU A 159 -16.88 -11.04 -11.96
C GLU A 159 -15.36 -10.80 -11.83
N ARG A 160 -14.82 -9.88 -12.64
CA ARG A 160 -13.40 -9.54 -12.70
C ARG A 160 -13.04 -8.35 -11.81
#